data_AF-A0A494SNX3-F1
#
_entry.id   AF-A0A494SNX3-F1
#
_cell.length_a   1.000
_cell.length_b   1.000
_cell.length_c   1.000
_cell.angle_alpha   90.00
_cell.angle_beta   90.00
_cell.angle_gamma   90.00
#
_symmetry.space_group_name_H-M   'P 1'
#
loop_
_entity.id
_entity.type
_entity.pdbx_description
1 polymer ?
#
loop_
_entity_poly.entity_id
_entity_poly.type
_entity_poly.pdbx_seq_one_letter_code
_entity_poly.pdbx_strand_id
1 'polypeptide(L)'
;MMEIQLKSLRVRNVHLDFDLSLEFDDGSTVGLSELDVDGLLVDEDNQFEGLRALNPLVGAICSTAEVTTSGALVIGFGSRAVIRASPRDDVESWEYTAASGATVLCLPGGEIEYLAAPEARRAESHRPGLPAIDATAVRISVGEDGGITFSDNTMIRTTVDLASAYLVLRESVRAIRHLDGVHCLELSSGYVVRSSSP
;
A
#
# COMPACT_ATOMS: atom_id res chain seq x y z
N MET A 1 25.30 5.26 -6.88
CA MET A 1 24.20 4.30 -7.05
C MET A 1 24.24 3.38 -5.86
N MET A 2 23.13 3.22 -5.16
CA MET A 2 22.98 2.37 -3.98
C MET A 2 21.91 1.32 -4.28
N GLU A 3 22.06 0.12 -3.74
CA GLU A 3 21.00 -0.90 -3.78
C GLU A 3 20.24 -0.92 -2.46
N ILE A 4 18.91 -1.08 -2.54
CA ILE A 4 18.08 -1.42 -1.36
C ILE A 4 17.76 -2.91 -1.37
N GLN A 5 17.54 -3.48 -0.18
CA GLN A 5 17.41 -4.93 0.00
C GLN A 5 16.01 -5.44 -0.38
N LEU A 6 15.70 -5.40 -1.68
CA LEU A 6 14.45 -5.93 -2.25
C LEU A 6 14.69 -7.06 -3.25
N LYS A 7 15.92 -7.26 -3.70
CA LYS A 7 16.22 -8.22 -4.76
C LYS A 7 15.85 -9.64 -4.33
N SER A 8 15.12 -10.35 -5.20
CA SER A 8 14.55 -11.68 -4.99
C SER A 8 13.35 -11.74 -4.03
N LEU A 9 12.96 -10.62 -3.42
CA LEU A 9 11.73 -10.56 -2.64
C LEU A 9 10.52 -10.49 -3.56
N ARG A 10 9.42 -11.05 -3.08
CA ARG A 10 8.15 -11.09 -3.80
C ARG A 10 7.21 -10.04 -3.25
N VAL A 11 6.54 -9.30 -4.12
CA VAL A 11 5.45 -8.39 -3.70
C VAL A 11 4.31 -9.24 -3.14
N ARG A 12 4.00 -9.07 -1.87
CA ARG A 12 2.93 -9.76 -1.15
C ARG A 12 1.61 -8.99 -1.28
N ASN A 13 1.66 -7.69 -1.03
CA ASN A 13 0.51 -6.80 -1.10
C ASN A 13 0.88 -5.45 -1.73
N VAL A 14 -0.14 -4.77 -2.25
CA VAL A 14 -0.12 -3.35 -2.60
C VAL A 14 -1.16 -2.64 -1.74
N HIS A 15 -0.79 -1.52 -1.15
CA HIS A 15 -1.68 -0.73 -0.29
C HIS A 15 -1.95 0.64 -0.87
N LEU A 16 -3.12 1.18 -0.52
CA LEU A 16 -3.52 2.55 -0.73
C LEU A 16 -4.15 3.09 0.56
N ASP A 17 -3.48 4.01 1.25
CA ASP A 17 -3.91 4.62 2.54
C ASP A 17 -3.60 6.11 2.71
N PHE A 18 -2.85 6.68 1.79
CA PHE A 18 -2.72 8.10 1.46
C PHE A 18 -1.76 8.17 0.29
N ASP A 19 -0.76 7.30 0.29
CA ASP A 19 0.14 7.00 -0.81
C ASP A 19 -0.06 5.56 -1.29
N LEU A 20 0.61 5.20 -2.38
CA LEU A 20 0.73 3.80 -2.78
C LEU A 20 1.94 3.18 -2.11
N SER A 21 1.79 1.95 -1.62
CA SER A 21 2.93 1.21 -1.11
C SER A 21 2.94 -0.25 -1.56
N LEU A 22 4.15 -0.80 -1.67
CA LEU A 22 4.39 -2.22 -1.89
C LEU A 22 4.84 -2.84 -0.58
N GLU A 23 4.25 -3.98 -0.21
CA GLU A 23 4.73 -4.84 0.87
C GLU A 23 5.33 -6.11 0.27
N PHE A 24 6.51 -6.49 0.76
CA PHE A 24 7.24 -7.68 0.34
C PHE A 24 7.06 -8.84 1.33
N ASP A 25 7.40 -10.05 0.92
CA ASP A 25 7.23 -11.28 1.70
C ASP A 25 8.06 -11.34 2.99
N ASP A 26 9.14 -10.56 3.10
CA ASP A 26 9.91 -10.40 4.33
C ASP A 26 9.31 -9.36 5.31
N GLY A 27 8.25 -8.65 4.90
CA GLY A 27 7.61 -7.58 5.67
C GLY A 27 8.31 -6.23 5.58
N SER A 28 9.21 -6.04 4.60
CA SER A 28 9.67 -4.72 4.17
C SER A 28 8.63 -4.04 3.29
N THR A 29 8.67 -2.70 3.24
CA THR A 29 7.74 -1.89 2.46
C THR A 29 8.46 -0.82 1.65
N VAL A 30 7.82 -0.40 0.55
CA VAL A 30 8.19 0.80 -0.20
C VAL A 30 6.97 1.70 -0.32
N GLY A 31 7.01 2.89 0.26
CA GLY A 31 6.02 3.96 0.08
C GLY A 31 6.39 4.87 -1.10
N LEU A 32 5.39 5.29 -1.87
CA LEU A 32 5.55 6.03 -3.12
C LEU A 32 4.51 7.16 -3.17
N SER A 33 4.96 8.41 -3.03
CA SER A 33 4.08 9.58 -3.15
C SER A 33 3.84 9.99 -4.60
N GLU A 34 4.83 9.76 -5.47
CA GLU A 34 4.70 9.84 -6.92
C GLU A 34 5.51 8.72 -7.58
N LEU A 35 4.96 8.09 -8.62
CA LEU A 35 5.69 7.08 -9.39
C LEU A 35 5.32 7.09 -10.88
N ASP A 36 6.26 6.67 -11.71
CA ASP A 36 6.01 6.19 -13.06
C ASP A 36 5.98 4.65 -13.05
N VAL A 37 4.90 4.06 -13.56
CA VAL A 37 4.79 2.61 -13.80
C VAL A 37 4.26 2.38 -15.20
N ASP A 38 5.07 1.72 -16.04
CA ASP A 38 4.75 1.44 -17.45
C ASP A 38 4.30 2.68 -18.25
N GLY A 39 4.86 3.86 -17.94
CA GLY A 39 4.55 5.13 -18.60
C GLY A 39 3.31 5.85 -18.08
N LEU A 40 2.67 5.33 -17.02
CA LEU A 40 1.65 6.03 -16.25
C LEU A 40 2.32 6.76 -15.09
N LEU A 41 2.27 8.10 -15.11
CA LEU A 41 2.60 8.91 -13.95
C LEU A 41 1.43 8.88 -12.95
N VAL A 42 1.74 8.51 -11.72
CA VAL A 42 0.80 8.37 -10.61
C VAL A 42 1.20 9.32 -9.49
N ASP A 43 0.25 10.11 -9.01
CA ASP A 43 0.38 11.10 -7.94
C ASP A 43 -0.87 11.09 -7.03
N GLU A 44 -1.03 12.11 -6.19
CA GLU A 44 -2.19 12.27 -5.29
C GLU A 44 -3.56 12.34 -6.00
N ASP A 45 -3.62 12.68 -7.28
CA ASP A 45 -4.87 12.92 -8.01
C ASP A 45 -5.40 11.66 -8.71
N ASN A 46 -4.57 10.62 -8.92
CA ASN A 46 -4.94 9.42 -9.67
C ASN A 46 -4.53 8.09 -8.99
N GLN A 47 -4.55 8.09 -7.65
CA GLN A 47 -4.08 6.95 -6.84
C GLN A 47 -4.85 5.65 -7.08
N PHE A 48 -6.12 5.71 -7.47
CA PHE A 48 -6.90 4.51 -7.80
C PHE A 48 -6.47 3.90 -9.13
N GLU A 49 -6.09 4.72 -10.11
CA GLU A 49 -5.44 4.27 -11.35
C GLU A 49 -4.09 3.64 -11.03
N GLY A 50 -3.31 4.25 -10.12
CA GLY A 50 -2.06 3.68 -9.64
C GLY A 50 -2.23 2.33 -8.93
N LEU A 51 -3.23 2.19 -8.04
CA LEU A 51 -3.54 0.91 -7.40
C LEU A 51 -3.87 -0.18 -8.44
N ARG A 52 -4.62 0.18 -9.49
CA ARG A 52 -4.91 -0.74 -10.62
C ARG A 52 -3.65 -1.10 -11.40
N ALA A 53 -2.76 -0.14 -11.64
CA ALA A 53 -1.51 -0.36 -12.35
C ALA A 53 -0.50 -1.21 -11.57
N LEU A 54 -0.49 -1.10 -10.23
CA LEU A 54 0.38 -1.86 -9.35
C LEU A 54 -0.16 -3.24 -8.99
N ASN A 55 -1.48 -3.46 -9.02
CA ASN A 55 -2.09 -4.76 -8.70
C ASN A 55 -1.49 -5.97 -9.47
N PRO A 56 -1.16 -5.89 -10.77
CA PRO A 56 -0.48 -6.97 -11.49
C PRO A 56 0.90 -7.35 -10.94
N LEU A 57 1.52 -6.51 -10.10
CA LEU A 57 2.79 -6.80 -9.46
C LEU A 57 2.65 -7.72 -8.24
N VAL A 58 1.43 -7.94 -7.73
CA VAL A 58 1.21 -8.94 -6.66
C VAL A 58 1.73 -10.30 -7.12
N GLY A 59 2.65 -10.88 -6.33
CA GLY A 59 3.33 -12.13 -6.64
C GLY A 59 4.56 -11.99 -7.56
N ALA A 60 4.83 -10.79 -8.10
CA ALA A 60 6.02 -10.55 -8.90
C ALA A 60 7.28 -10.52 -8.01
N ILE A 61 8.38 -11.05 -8.54
CA ILE A 61 9.69 -11.06 -7.88
C ILE A 61 10.47 -9.83 -8.34
N CYS A 62 10.97 -9.06 -7.37
CA CYS A 62 11.87 -7.94 -7.62
C CYS A 62 13.21 -8.47 -8.15
N SER A 63 13.61 -8.02 -9.34
CA SER A 63 14.89 -8.37 -9.95
C SER A 63 16.00 -7.38 -9.62
N THR A 64 15.64 -6.10 -9.48
CA THR A 64 16.57 -4.98 -9.24
C THR A 64 15.87 -3.91 -8.41
N ALA A 65 16.59 -3.26 -7.51
CA ALA A 65 16.11 -2.10 -6.76
C ALA A 65 17.29 -1.16 -6.47
N GLU A 66 17.31 -0.04 -7.18
CA GLU A 66 18.47 0.86 -7.22
C GLU A 66 18.05 2.30 -6.94
N VAL A 67 18.85 2.99 -6.12
CA VAL A 67 18.78 4.43 -5.90
C VAL A 67 19.88 5.10 -6.73
N THR A 68 19.46 5.96 -7.65
CA THR A 68 20.37 6.69 -8.54
C THR A 68 21.13 7.78 -7.77
N THR A 69 22.09 8.43 -8.42
CA THR A 69 22.80 9.58 -7.82
C THR A 69 21.93 10.82 -7.66
N SER A 70 20.78 10.88 -8.34
CA SER A 70 19.82 11.96 -8.16
C SER A 70 18.84 11.69 -7.01
N GLY A 71 18.90 10.51 -6.38
CA GLY A 71 17.94 10.09 -5.36
C GLY A 71 16.69 9.38 -5.93
N ALA A 72 16.62 9.13 -7.24
CA ALA A 72 15.50 8.40 -7.82
C ALA A 72 15.58 6.91 -7.46
N LEU A 73 14.45 6.33 -7.07
CA LEU A 73 14.31 4.88 -6.86
C LEU A 73 13.81 4.21 -8.14
N VAL A 74 14.50 3.16 -8.57
CA VAL A 74 14.13 2.34 -9.72
C VAL A 74 14.00 0.89 -9.27
N ILE A 75 12.79 0.34 -9.34
CA ILE A 75 12.50 -1.06 -9.01
C ILE A 75 12.11 -1.79 -10.29
N GLY A 76 12.84 -2.84 -10.62
CA GLY A 76 12.56 -3.72 -11.75
C GLY A 76 12.03 -5.06 -11.27
N PHE A 77 11.03 -5.59 -11.98
CA PHE A 77 10.44 -6.89 -11.69
C PHE A 77 10.70 -7.89 -12.82
N GLY A 78 10.71 -9.19 -12.49
CA GLY A 78 10.87 -10.27 -13.49
C GLY A 78 9.82 -10.26 -14.62
N SER A 79 8.67 -9.59 -14.39
CA SER A 79 7.61 -9.35 -15.38
C SER A 79 7.97 -8.28 -16.43
N ARG A 80 9.15 -7.64 -16.32
CA ARG A 80 9.61 -6.45 -17.07
C ARG A 80 8.94 -5.14 -16.67
N ALA A 81 7.99 -5.17 -15.74
CA ALA A 81 7.47 -3.95 -15.16
C ALA A 81 8.59 -3.20 -14.43
N VAL A 82 8.57 -1.87 -14.53
CA VAL A 82 9.52 -1.00 -13.86
C VAL A 82 8.75 0.11 -13.17
N ILE A 83 9.02 0.30 -11.88
CA ILE A 83 8.57 1.45 -11.11
C ILE A 83 9.74 2.44 -11.01
N ARG A 84 9.46 3.72 -11.23
CA ARG A 84 10.40 4.81 -10.98
C ARG A 84 9.76 5.85 -10.09
N ALA A 85 10.38 6.17 -8.96
CA ALA A 85 10.02 7.33 -8.15
C ALA A 85 11.15 8.35 -8.25
N SER A 86 10.85 9.51 -8.84
CA SER A 86 11.81 10.61 -8.98
C SER A 86 11.68 11.56 -7.79
N PRO A 87 12.77 12.17 -7.32
CA PRO A 87 12.68 13.17 -6.26
C PRO A 87 11.73 14.31 -6.63
N ARG A 88 11.03 14.81 -5.64
CA ARG A 88 10.20 16.02 -5.72
C ARG A 88 10.88 17.15 -4.96
N ASP A 89 10.63 18.40 -5.36
CA ASP A 89 11.29 19.57 -4.76
C ASP A 89 10.71 19.96 -3.40
N ASP A 90 9.47 19.54 -3.12
CA ASP A 90 8.63 20.05 -2.02
C ASP A 90 8.30 19.01 -0.96
N VAL A 91 8.34 17.72 -1.30
CA VAL A 91 7.93 16.62 -0.41
C VAL A 91 8.89 15.44 -0.51
N GLU A 92 8.80 14.55 0.47
CA GLU A 92 9.40 13.21 0.39
C GLU A 92 8.79 12.45 -0.80
N SER A 93 9.63 11.80 -1.61
CA SER A 93 9.18 11.12 -2.83
C SER A 93 8.89 9.64 -2.61
N TRP A 94 9.76 8.98 -1.86
CA TRP A 94 9.65 7.55 -1.55
C TRP A 94 10.35 7.23 -0.23
N GLU A 95 9.87 6.16 0.40
CA GLU A 95 10.44 5.56 1.60
C GLU A 95 10.63 4.06 1.35
N TYR A 96 11.77 3.51 1.74
CA TYR A 96 11.96 2.07 1.93
C TYR A 96 12.08 1.78 3.43
N THR A 97 11.23 0.90 3.95
CA THR A 97 11.33 0.39 5.33
C THR A 97 11.70 -1.09 5.29
N ALA A 98 12.87 -1.43 5.83
CA ALA A 98 13.32 -2.81 5.94
C ALA A 98 12.48 -3.60 6.96
N ALA A 99 12.54 -4.93 6.90
CA ALA A 99 11.91 -5.81 7.89
C ALA A 99 12.44 -5.61 9.34
N SER A 100 13.60 -4.98 9.52
CA SER A 100 14.08 -4.57 10.84
C SER A 100 13.37 -3.31 11.37
N GLY A 101 12.73 -2.53 10.50
CA GLY A 101 12.22 -1.19 10.78
C GLY A 101 13.23 -0.07 10.53
N ALA A 102 14.43 -0.38 10.02
CA ALA A 102 15.34 0.66 9.50
C ALA A 102 14.77 1.24 8.20
N THR A 103 14.89 2.56 8.02
CA THR A 103 14.28 3.23 6.87
C THR A 103 15.31 4.01 6.04
N VAL A 104 15.01 4.14 4.76
CA VAL A 104 15.73 4.96 3.78
C VAL A 104 14.71 5.88 3.13
N LEU A 105 14.94 7.19 3.19
CA LEU A 105 14.01 8.20 2.73
C LEU A 105 14.64 9.00 1.59
N CYS A 106 13.83 9.39 0.61
CA CYS A 106 14.19 10.42 -0.36
C CYS A 106 13.49 11.73 0.00
N LEU A 107 14.22 12.59 0.70
CA LEU A 107 13.81 13.93 1.09
C LEU A 107 13.62 14.86 -0.12
N PRO A 108 13.00 16.04 0.09
CA PRO A 108 12.87 17.04 -0.95
C PRO A 108 14.21 17.36 -1.65
N GLY A 109 14.20 17.42 -2.98
CA GLY A 109 15.38 17.68 -3.80
C GLY A 109 16.30 16.46 -4.01
N GLY A 110 15.93 15.27 -3.52
CA GLY A 110 16.66 14.02 -3.78
C GLY A 110 17.76 13.67 -2.79
N GLU A 111 17.79 14.36 -1.64
CA GLU A 111 18.65 13.99 -0.53
C GLU A 111 18.21 12.67 0.10
N ILE A 112 19.16 11.79 0.39
CA ILE A 112 18.89 10.47 0.96
C ILE A 112 19.23 10.46 2.46
N GLU A 113 18.23 10.16 3.28
CA GLU A 113 18.37 9.99 4.73
C GLU A 113 18.22 8.53 5.14
N TYR A 114 18.93 8.12 6.19
CA TYR A 114 18.88 6.79 6.76
C TYR A 114 18.50 6.87 8.23
N LEU A 115 17.43 6.18 8.61
CA LEU A 115 17.02 6.06 9.99
C LEU A 115 17.27 4.64 10.50
N ALA A 116 17.91 4.53 11.65
CA ALA A 116 18.12 3.25 12.31
C ALA A 116 16.79 2.63 12.75
N ALA A 117 16.75 1.29 12.82
CA ALA A 117 15.59 0.59 13.35
C ALA A 117 15.25 1.07 14.77
N PRO A 118 13.97 1.29 15.09
CA PRO A 118 13.55 1.65 16.44
C PRO A 118 13.84 0.51 17.43
N GLU A 119 14.14 0.85 18.69
CA GLU A 119 14.47 -0.13 19.74
C GLU A 119 13.35 -1.17 19.99
N ALA A 120 12.11 -0.82 19.69
CA ALA A 120 10.96 -1.72 19.73
C ALA A 120 10.11 -1.55 18.46
N ARG A 121 10.16 -2.54 17.56
CA ARG A 121 9.21 -2.64 16.45
C ARG A 121 7.89 -3.19 17.01
N ARG A 122 6.83 -2.38 16.98
CA ARG A 122 5.47 -2.88 17.25
C ARG A 122 4.87 -3.30 15.92
N ALA A 123 4.73 -4.61 15.69
CA ALA A 123 4.00 -5.08 14.53
C ALA A 123 2.56 -4.53 14.60
N GLU A 124 2.09 -3.90 13.53
CA GLU A 124 0.69 -3.56 13.40
C GLU A 124 -0.12 -4.86 13.42
N SER A 125 -0.89 -5.05 14.49
CA SER A 125 -1.84 -6.15 14.56
C SER A 125 -3.21 -5.55 14.36
N HIS A 126 -3.91 -6.01 13.32
CA HIS A 126 -5.30 -5.66 13.12
C HIS A 126 -6.16 -6.31 14.19
N ARG A 127 -7.19 -5.59 14.64
CA ARG A 127 -8.18 -6.13 15.56
C ARG A 127 -9.07 -7.11 14.78
N PRO A 128 -9.24 -8.35 15.27
CA PRO A 128 -10.19 -9.27 14.66
C PRO A 128 -11.62 -8.76 14.86
N GLY A 129 -12.49 -9.04 13.89
CA GLY A 129 -13.93 -8.75 13.98
C GLY A 129 -14.39 -7.69 12.98
N LEU A 130 -15.56 -7.13 13.26
CA LEU A 130 -16.20 -6.11 12.44
C LEU A 130 -15.81 -4.71 12.92
N PRO A 131 -15.68 -3.72 12.01
CA PRO A 131 -15.49 -2.33 12.37
C PRO A 131 -16.68 -1.79 13.19
N ALA A 132 -16.41 -0.75 13.98
CA ALA A 132 -17.46 0.04 14.58
C ALA A 132 -18.25 0.82 13.52
N ILE A 133 -19.51 1.15 13.84
CA ILE A 133 -20.24 2.21 13.12
C ILE A 133 -19.42 3.50 13.22
N ASP A 134 -19.43 4.29 12.15
CA ASP A 134 -18.64 5.51 11.94
C ASP A 134 -17.13 5.31 11.80
N ALA A 135 -16.62 4.07 11.90
CA ALA A 135 -15.23 3.79 11.54
C ALA A 135 -15.02 4.04 10.05
N THR A 136 -13.95 4.74 9.69
CA THR A 136 -13.64 5.14 8.32
C THR A 136 -12.66 4.17 7.69
N ALA A 137 -12.89 3.75 6.45
CA ALA A 137 -11.93 2.98 5.68
C ALA A 137 -10.67 3.84 5.43
N VAL A 138 -9.53 3.42 5.98
CA VAL A 138 -8.26 4.15 5.91
C VAL A 138 -7.24 3.51 4.99
N ARG A 139 -7.36 2.20 4.69
CA ARG A 139 -6.46 1.50 3.77
C ARG A 139 -7.22 0.49 2.95
N ILE A 140 -6.93 0.43 1.65
CA ILE A 140 -7.25 -0.70 0.79
C ILE A 140 -5.96 -1.47 0.54
N SER A 141 -6.00 -2.78 0.75
CA SER A 141 -4.90 -3.69 0.45
C SER A 141 -5.35 -4.68 -0.62
N VAL A 142 -4.53 -4.90 -1.64
CA VAL A 142 -4.69 -5.99 -2.62
C VAL A 142 -3.52 -6.94 -2.55
N GLY A 143 -3.77 -8.25 -2.56
CA GLY A 143 -2.75 -9.27 -2.39
C GLY A 143 -3.21 -10.46 -1.56
N GLU A 144 -2.25 -11.22 -1.03
CA GLU A 144 -2.51 -12.42 -0.24
C GLU A 144 -3.29 -12.13 1.05
N ASP A 145 -3.08 -10.95 1.63
CA ASP A 145 -3.79 -10.45 2.81
C ASP A 145 -4.64 -9.23 2.46
N GLY A 146 -5.21 -9.19 1.24
CA GLY A 146 -6.04 -8.10 0.78
C GLY A 146 -7.29 -7.86 1.63
N GLY A 147 -7.72 -6.61 1.71
CA GLY A 147 -8.85 -6.21 2.52
C GLY A 147 -8.96 -4.70 2.70
N ILE A 148 -9.82 -4.32 3.64
CA ILE A 148 -10.07 -2.92 4.00
C ILE A 148 -9.75 -2.76 5.48
N THR A 149 -8.84 -1.86 5.79
CA THR A 149 -8.54 -1.46 7.17
C THR A 149 -9.33 -0.22 7.54
N PHE A 150 -9.90 -0.21 8.72
CA PHE A 150 -10.70 0.90 9.25
C PHE A 150 -9.96 1.66 10.35
N SER A 151 -10.40 2.88 10.64
CA SER A 151 -9.79 3.79 11.61
C SER A 151 -9.78 3.29 13.05
N ASP A 152 -10.60 2.29 13.38
CA ASP A 152 -10.57 1.57 14.67
C ASP A 152 -9.57 0.39 14.70
N ASN A 153 -8.76 0.28 13.64
CA ASN A 153 -7.77 -0.77 13.38
C ASN A 153 -8.38 -2.17 13.18
N THR A 154 -9.67 -2.28 12.89
CA THR A 154 -10.25 -3.52 12.37
C THR A 154 -9.90 -3.69 10.89
N MET A 155 -9.79 -4.93 10.45
CA MET A 155 -9.57 -5.25 9.03
C MET A 155 -10.59 -6.27 8.56
N ILE A 156 -11.29 -5.93 7.49
CA ILE A 156 -12.16 -6.85 6.77
C ILE A 156 -11.38 -7.46 5.62
N ARG A 157 -11.13 -8.77 5.69
CA ARG A 157 -10.53 -9.54 4.60
C ARG A 157 -11.56 -9.75 3.50
N THR A 158 -11.32 -9.16 2.35
CA THR A 158 -12.19 -9.23 1.18
C THR A 158 -11.40 -8.87 -0.06
N THR A 159 -11.81 -9.41 -1.20
CA THR A 159 -11.38 -8.85 -2.48
C THR A 159 -12.10 -7.53 -2.70
N VAL A 160 -11.35 -6.46 -2.92
CA VAL A 160 -11.90 -5.15 -3.30
C VAL A 160 -11.97 -5.09 -4.82
N ASP A 161 -13.15 -4.80 -5.35
CA ASP A 161 -13.28 -4.47 -6.77
C ASP A 161 -12.60 -3.12 -7.04
N LEU A 162 -11.50 -3.16 -7.78
CA LEU A 162 -10.70 -1.97 -8.07
C LEU A 162 -11.44 -0.95 -8.96
N ALA A 163 -12.48 -1.35 -9.69
CA ALA A 163 -13.34 -0.40 -10.39
C ALA A 163 -14.13 0.46 -9.40
N SER A 164 -14.46 -0.10 -8.23
CA SER A 164 -15.29 0.54 -7.20
C SER A 164 -14.50 1.01 -5.97
N ALA A 165 -13.17 0.87 -5.96
CA ALA A 165 -12.32 1.20 -4.80
C ALA A 165 -12.47 2.65 -4.30
N TYR A 166 -12.78 3.59 -5.21
CA TYR A 166 -13.04 4.99 -4.87
C TYR A 166 -14.32 5.20 -4.07
N LEU A 167 -15.25 4.23 -4.07
CA LEU A 167 -16.45 4.22 -3.23
C LEU A 167 -16.20 3.59 -1.85
N VAL A 168 -14.96 3.20 -1.55
CA VAL A 168 -14.58 2.50 -0.32
C VAL A 168 -13.66 3.35 0.53
N LEU A 169 -12.52 3.77 -0.01
CA LEU A 169 -11.52 4.50 0.75
C LEU A 169 -12.11 5.84 1.24
N ARG A 170 -11.82 6.20 2.50
CA ARG A 170 -12.36 7.40 3.19
C ARG A 170 -13.86 7.38 3.47
N GLU A 171 -14.55 6.29 3.17
CA GLU A 171 -15.97 6.13 3.52
C GLU A 171 -16.13 5.52 4.92
N SER A 172 -17.12 6.02 5.66
CA SER A 172 -17.43 5.55 7.01
C SER A 172 -18.48 4.45 6.99
N VAL A 173 -18.37 3.49 7.91
CA VAL A 173 -19.37 2.44 8.10
C VAL A 173 -20.66 3.06 8.63
N ARG A 174 -21.75 2.95 7.86
CA ARG A 174 -23.09 3.42 8.26
C ARG A 174 -23.94 2.35 8.90
N ALA A 175 -23.85 1.12 8.40
CA ALA A 175 -24.63 0.01 8.92
C ALA A 175 -23.89 -1.30 8.73
N ILE A 176 -24.15 -2.24 9.64
CA ILE A 176 -23.66 -3.61 9.55
C ILE A 176 -24.88 -4.52 9.65
N ARG A 177 -25.07 -5.34 8.63
CA ARG A 177 -26.18 -6.29 8.54
C ARG A 177 -25.62 -7.70 8.44
N HIS A 178 -26.33 -8.67 8.98
CA HIS A 178 -26.02 -10.08 8.81
C HIS A 178 -27.09 -10.68 7.89
N LEU A 179 -26.69 -11.07 6.68
CA LEU A 179 -27.56 -11.61 5.65
C LEU A 179 -26.97 -12.93 5.15
N ASP A 180 -27.75 -14.01 5.22
CA ASP A 180 -27.38 -15.33 4.70
C ASP A 180 -26.01 -15.85 5.18
N GLY A 181 -25.65 -15.57 6.44
CA GLY A 181 -24.37 -16.02 7.03
C GLY A 181 -23.17 -15.10 6.74
N VAL A 182 -23.41 -13.97 6.07
CA VAL A 182 -22.40 -13.01 5.62
C VAL A 182 -22.65 -11.65 6.27
N HIS A 183 -21.58 -10.99 6.73
CA HIS A 183 -21.67 -9.62 7.21
C HIS A 183 -21.59 -8.66 6.02
N CYS A 184 -22.59 -7.80 5.88
CA CYS A 184 -22.69 -6.75 4.88
C CYS A 184 -22.49 -5.40 5.56
N LEU A 185 -21.40 -4.72 5.23
CA LEU A 185 -21.08 -3.38 5.72
C LEU A 185 -21.52 -2.38 4.66
N GLU A 186 -22.45 -1.51 5.01
CA GLU A 186 -22.89 -0.38 4.18
C GLU A 186 -22.03 0.83 4.52
N LEU A 187 -21.32 1.37 3.51
CA LEU A 187 -20.48 2.56 3.63
C LEU A 187 -21.28 3.83 3.34
N SER A 188 -20.74 5.00 3.69
CA SER A 188 -21.42 6.29 3.46
C SER A 188 -21.69 6.61 1.98
N SER A 189 -20.91 6.03 1.07
CA SER A 189 -21.13 6.05 -0.38
C SER A 189 -22.33 5.22 -0.83
N GLY A 190 -22.91 4.40 0.04
CA GLY A 190 -23.91 3.38 -0.29
C GLY A 190 -23.29 2.07 -0.80
N TYR A 191 -21.97 1.99 -0.93
CA TYR A 191 -21.28 0.76 -1.32
C TYR A 191 -21.39 -0.29 -0.22
N VAL A 192 -21.57 -1.56 -0.60
CA VAL A 192 -21.72 -2.68 0.33
C VAL A 192 -20.52 -3.61 0.24
N VAL A 193 -19.75 -3.67 1.32
CA VAL A 193 -18.65 -4.62 1.49
C VAL A 193 -19.19 -5.90 2.11
N ARG A 194 -18.85 -7.04 1.51
CA ARG A 194 -19.19 -8.36 2.06
C ARG A 194 -17.96 -8.93 2.76
N SER A 195 -18.06 -9.15 4.06
CA SER A 195 -17.07 -9.93 4.80
C SER A 195 -17.52 -11.37 4.85
N SER A 196 -16.63 -12.29 4.47
CA SER A 196 -16.76 -13.68 4.96
C SER A 196 -16.69 -13.61 6.48
N SER A 197 -17.55 -14.34 7.20
CA SER A 197 -17.42 -14.45 8.66
C SER A 197 -16.00 -14.91 9.03
N PRO A 198 -15.45 -14.47 10.18
CA PRO A 198 -14.08 -14.77 10.59
C PRO A 198 -13.77 -16.27 10.68
#